data_AF-A0A6P8F3X9-F1
#
_entry.id   AF-A0A6P8F3X9-F1
#
_cell.length_a   1.000
_cell.length_b   1.000
_cell.length_c   1.000
_cell.angle_alpha   90.00
_cell.angle_beta   90.00
_cell.angle_gamma   90.00
#
_symmetry.space_group_name_H-M   'P 1'
#
loop_
_entity.id
_entity.type
_entity.pdbx_description
1 polymer ?
#
loop_
_entity_poly.entity_id
_entity_poly.type
_entity_poly.pdbx_seq_one_letter_code
_entity_poly.pdbx_strand_id
1 'polypeptide(L)'
;MSPDAPKQSHWCYVAYWEHRTRVGRLYAVYEHAVSIFYDLPQGTGFCLGQLSPTGGGGGGGGGSTMVQRARGKIGYGILLSNEPDGVWAYNRSQHPVFVNSPTLDVPGCRSLVVRKVMPGYSIKVFDYERSAALRHTGGAAADGPEVPEGPYDPNSVRISFAKGWGPCYSRQFITSCPCWLEILLNNHR
;
A
#
# COMPACT_ATOMS: atom_id res chain seq x y z
N MET A 1 -3.38 -28.13 -28.67
CA MET A 1 -2.78 -27.07 -27.83
C MET A 1 -3.39 -25.76 -28.28
N SER A 2 -4.29 -25.16 -27.50
CA SER A 2 -4.90 -23.86 -27.85
C SER A 2 -3.93 -22.72 -27.51
N PRO A 3 -3.60 -21.80 -28.45
CA PRO A 3 -2.62 -20.75 -28.22
C PRO A 3 -3.16 -19.44 -27.62
N ASP A 4 -4.45 -19.31 -27.29
CA ASP A 4 -5.02 -18.04 -26.77
C ASP A 4 -5.81 -18.23 -25.47
N ALA A 5 -5.15 -18.68 -24.41
CA ALA A 5 -5.63 -18.36 -23.07
C ALA A 5 -5.26 -16.89 -22.81
N PRO A 6 -6.21 -15.98 -22.50
CA PRO A 6 -5.86 -14.61 -22.15
C PRO A 6 -4.89 -14.67 -20.97
N LYS A 7 -3.67 -14.12 -21.17
CA LYS A 7 -2.70 -13.98 -20.07
C LYS A 7 -3.40 -13.21 -18.98
N GLN A 8 -3.70 -13.89 -17.87
CA GLN A 8 -4.31 -13.26 -16.70
C GLN A 8 -3.33 -12.18 -16.24
N SER A 9 -3.65 -10.92 -16.52
CA SER A 9 -2.80 -9.80 -16.15
C SER A 9 -3.12 -9.45 -14.70
N HIS A 10 -2.09 -9.39 -13.86
CA HIS A 10 -2.24 -8.84 -12.53
C HIS A 10 -2.46 -7.32 -12.66
N TRP A 11 -3.34 -6.77 -11.83
CA TRP A 11 -3.65 -5.35 -11.84
C TRP A 11 -2.81 -4.55 -10.83
N CYS A 12 -2.20 -5.23 -9.86
CA CYS A 12 -1.19 -4.63 -8.99
C CYS A 12 -0.19 -5.65 -8.43
N TYR A 13 0.90 -5.13 -7.89
CA TYR A 13 1.75 -5.83 -6.93
C TYR A 13 1.56 -5.25 -5.54
N VAL A 14 1.64 -6.10 -4.52
CA VAL A 14 1.71 -5.69 -3.12
C VAL A 14 3.07 -6.08 -2.55
N ALA A 15 3.76 -5.11 -1.96
CA ALA A 15 5.01 -5.30 -1.23
C ALA A 15 4.78 -5.06 0.27
N TYR A 16 5.31 -5.94 1.11
CA TYR A 16 5.29 -5.77 2.56
C TYR A 16 6.64 -5.26 3.08
N TRP A 17 6.58 -4.30 3.99
CA TRP A 17 7.74 -3.62 4.51
C TRP A 17 7.70 -3.54 6.04
N GLU A 18 8.86 -3.73 6.64
CA GLU A 18 9.13 -3.47 8.05
C GLU A 18 10.22 -2.41 8.13
N HIS A 19 9.82 -1.22 8.59
CA HIS A 19 10.66 -0.02 8.47
C HIS A 19 11.13 0.23 7.03
N ARG A 20 12.44 0.10 6.77
CA ARG A 20 13.07 0.29 5.45
C ARG A 20 13.31 -1.02 4.72
N THR A 21 12.97 -2.15 5.32
CA THR A 21 13.32 -3.48 4.82
C THR A 21 12.12 -4.15 4.20
N ARG A 22 12.25 -4.61 2.95
CA ARG A 22 11.24 -5.43 2.29
C ARG A 22 11.23 -6.84 2.86
N VAL A 23 10.06 -7.31 3.26
CA VAL A 23 9.85 -8.65 3.82
C VAL A 23 9.04 -9.46 2.83
N GLY A 24 9.59 -10.59 2.38
CA GLY A 24 9.04 -11.39 1.30
C GLY A 24 9.22 -10.79 -0.10
N ARG A 25 8.63 -11.48 -1.09
CA ARG A 25 8.61 -11.09 -2.50
C ARG A 25 7.41 -10.17 -2.79
N LEU A 26 7.39 -9.56 -3.98
CA LEU A 26 6.19 -8.89 -4.48
C LEU A 26 5.07 -9.93 -4.68
N TYR A 27 3.88 -9.62 -4.19
CA TYR A 27 2.68 -10.43 -4.36
C TYR A 27 1.86 -9.89 -5.53
N ALA A 28 1.78 -10.66 -6.62
CA ALA A 28 0.98 -10.29 -7.80
C ALA A 28 -0.50 -10.56 -7.56
N VAL A 29 -1.36 -9.58 -7.80
CA VAL A 29 -2.81 -9.69 -7.59
C VAL A 29 -3.53 -9.80 -8.93
N TYR A 30 -4.10 -10.98 -9.20
CA TYR A 30 -4.83 -11.28 -10.43
C TYR A 30 -6.34 -11.11 -10.26
N GLU A 31 -6.89 -11.58 -9.14
CA GLU A 31 -8.30 -11.45 -8.80
C GLU A 31 -8.68 -10.00 -8.51
N HIS A 32 -9.94 -9.64 -8.76
CA HIS A 32 -10.44 -8.29 -8.50
C HIS A 32 -10.27 -7.83 -7.05
N ALA A 33 -10.22 -8.75 -6.09
CA ALA A 33 -9.98 -8.43 -4.70
C ALA A 33 -9.01 -9.41 -4.02
N VAL A 34 -8.24 -8.91 -3.07
CA VAL A 34 -7.31 -9.70 -2.25
C VAL A 34 -7.40 -9.32 -0.78
N SER A 35 -7.52 -10.33 0.06
CA SER A 35 -7.39 -10.18 1.51
C SER A 35 -5.91 -10.13 1.89
N ILE A 36 -5.50 -9.13 2.67
CA ILE A 36 -4.13 -8.99 3.18
C ILE A 36 -4.21 -8.99 4.71
N PHE A 37 -3.61 -9.99 5.36
CA PHE A 37 -3.76 -10.26 6.80
C PHE A 37 -2.45 -10.80 7.39
N TYR A 38 -2.32 -10.87 8.71
CA TYR A 38 -1.06 -11.34 9.32
C TYR A 38 -1.01 -12.85 9.49
N ASP A 39 -1.92 -13.45 10.24
CA ASP A 39 -1.96 -14.90 10.43
C ASP A 39 -3.40 -15.31 10.75
N LEU A 40 -4.04 -16.02 9.83
CA LEU A 40 -5.41 -16.51 9.95
C LEU A 40 -5.46 -17.97 9.50
N PRO A 41 -5.95 -18.91 10.34
CA PRO A 41 -5.97 -20.34 10.00
C PRO A 41 -6.74 -20.70 8.72
N GLN A 42 -7.72 -19.86 8.33
CA GLN A 42 -8.59 -20.07 7.17
C GLN A 42 -8.55 -18.87 6.20
N GLY A 43 -7.51 -18.03 6.27
CA GLY A 43 -7.39 -16.87 5.40
C GLY A 43 -6.97 -17.24 3.99
N THR A 44 -7.75 -16.83 2.98
CA THR A 44 -7.34 -16.87 1.58
C THR A 44 -6.81 -15.49 1.16
N GLY A 45 -5.67 -15.44 0.46
CA GLY A 45 -5.06 -14.18 0.01
C GLY A 45 -3.59 -14.05 0.42
N PHE A 46 -3.18 -12.83 0.78
CA PHE A 46 -1.79 -12.51 1.10
C PHE A 46 -1.55 -12.52 2.62
N CYS A 47 -0.96 -13.62 3.10
CA CYS A 47 -0.61 -13.83 4.50
C CYS A 47 0.80 -13.26 4.80
N LEU A 48 0.86 -12.20 5.61
CA LEU A 48 2.11 -11.51 5.93
C LEU A 48 2.98 -12.27 6.95
N GLY A 49 2.37 -13.08 7.82
CA GLY A 49 3.04 -13.86 8.85
C GLY A 49 3.86 -15.03 8.30
N GLN A 50 3.62 -15.43 7.05
CA GLN A 50 4.37 -16.46 6.34
C GLN A 50 5.61 -15.91 5.61
N LEU A 51 5.81 -14.59 5.62
CA LEU A 51 6.90 -13.95 4.90
C LEU A 51 8.19 -13.97 5.72
N SER A 52 9.29 -14.33 5.06
CA SER A 52 10.64 -14.22 5.61
C SER A 52 11.34 -12.96 5.09
N PRO A 53 12.24 -12.35 5.89
CA PRO A 53 13.07 -11.25 5.41
C PRO A 53 13.85 -11.64 4.16
N THR A 54 13.89 -10.76 3.16
CA THR A 54 14.67 -11.01 1.93
C THR A 54 16.16 -10.72 2.22
N GLY A 55 16.88 -11.74 2.68
CA GLY A 55 18.31 -11.66 3.01
C GLY A 55 18.71 -12.86 3.85
N GLY A 56 19.25 -13.90 3.21
CA GLY A 56 19.57 -15.20 3.81
C GLY A 56 20.76 -15.17 4.79
N GLY A 57 20.62 -14.43 5.89
CA GLY A 57 21.47 -14.57 7.08
C GLY A 57 20.68 -15.28 8.16
N GLY A 58 20.94 -16.58 8.35
CA GLY A 58 20.50 -17.32 9.53
C GLY A 58 21.06 -16.64 10.78
N GLY A 59 20.21 -15.89 11.48
CA GLY A 59 20.61 -15.08 12.62
C GLY A 59 19.38 -14.60 13.40
N GLY A 60 18.76 -15.54 14.14
CA GLY A 60 18.05 -15.30 15.39
C GLY A 60 16.99 -14.18 15.44
N GLY A 61 15.73 -14.53 15.20
CA GLY A 61 14.69 -14.45 16.25
C GLY A 61 14.48 -13.13 17.02
N GLY A 62 14.82 -11.96 16.48
CA GLY A 62 14.75 -10.70 17.22
C GLY A 62 14.28 -9.52 16.38
N GLY A 63 13.14 -9.64 15.69
CA GLY A 63 12.48 -8.47 15.10
C GLY A 63 12.26 -7.39 16.17
N SER A 64 12.45 -6.12 15.82
CA SER A 64 12.22 -4.98 16.73
C SER A 64 10.92 -5.15 17.51
N THR A 65 10.94 -4.92 18.83
CA THR A 65 9.76 -5.07 19.70
C THR A 65 8.57 -4.23 19.21
N MET A 66 8.85 -3.10 18.54
CA MET A 66 7.84 -2.27 17.89
C MET A 66 7.20 -2.96 16.69
N VAL A 67 7.97 -3.70 15.88
CA VAL A 67 7.50 -4.47 14.74
C VAL A 67 6.65 -5.65 15.21
N GLN A 68 7.11 -6.42 16.20
CA GLN A 68 6.34 -7.53 16.78
C GLN A 68 4.98 -7.05 17.31
N ARG A 69 4.95 -5.94 18.06
CA ARG A 69 3.70 -5.34 18.53
C ARG A 69 2.81 -4.86 17.39
N ALA A 70 3.38 -4.33 16.31
CA ALA A 70 2.61 -3.86 15.16
C ALA A 70 2.03 -5.03 14.34
N ARG A 71 2.80 -6.10 14.14
CA ARG A 71 2.35 -7.35 13.51
C ARG A 71 1.11 -7.92 14.21
N GLY A 72 1.13 -7.96 15.55
CA GLY A 72 -0.02 -8.38 16.36
C GLY A 72 -1.27 -7.48 16.22
N LYS A 73 -1.13 -6.26 15.67
CA LYS A 73 -2.25 -5.34 15.44
C LYS A 73 -2.88 -5.46 14.05
N ILE A 74 -2.20 -6.12 13.11
CA ILE A 74 -2.70 -6.28 11.73
C ILE A 74 -3.95 -7.16 11.73
N GLY A 75 -3.91 -8.35 12.36
CA GLY A 75 -5.06 -9.27 12.42
C GLY A 75 -5.62 -9.58 11.03
N TYR A 76 -6.94 -9.36 10.85
CA TYR A 76 -7.65 -9.48 9.56
C TYR A 76 -7.21 -8.45 8.49
N GLY A 77 -6.39 -7.48 8.87
CA GLY A 77 -5.75 -6.50 7.99
C GLY A 77 -6.73 -5.74 7.12
N ILE A 78 -6.55 -5.80 5.80
CA ILE A 78 -7.41 -5.12 4.83
C ILE A 78 -7.93 -6.10 3.77
N LEU A 79 -9.04 -5.75 3.14
CA LEU A 79 -9.40 -6.25 1.82
C LEU A 79 -9.08 -5.13 0.82
N LEU A 80 -8.27 -5.43 -0.18
CA LEU A 80 -7.94 -4.53 -1.27
C LEU A 80 -8.76 -4.95 -2.50
N SER A 81 -9.50 -4.04 -3.10
CA SER A 81 -10.45 -4.31 -4.19
C SER A 81 -10.23 -3.36 -5.36
N ASN A 82 -10.19 -3.90 -6.58
CA ASN A 82 -10.17 -3.17 -7.84
C ASN A 82 -11.60 -3.08 -8.37
N GLU A 83 -12.18 -1.89 -8.25
CA GLU A 83 -13.56 -1.58 -8.59
C GLU A 83 -13.61 -0.68 -9.84
N PRO A 84 -14.79 -0.50 -10.48
CA PRO A 84 -14.88 0.28 -11.72
C PRO A 84 -14.39 1.73 -11.59
N ASP A 85 -14.54 2.33 -10.40
CA ASP A 85 -14.24 3.74 -10.13
C ASP A 85 -12.91 3.98 -9.41
N GLY A 86 -12.14 2.91 -9.14
CA GLY A 86 -10.88 3.01 -8.44
C GLY A 86 -10.49 1.76 -7.65
N VAL A 87 -9.40 1.89 -6.90
CA VAL A 87 -8.95 0.88 -5.94
C VAL A 87 -9.42 1.26 -4.55
N TRP A 88 -10.03 0.33 -3.85
CA TRP A 88 -10.58 0.50 -2.51
C TRP A 88 -9.83 -0.36 -1.49
N ALA A 89 -9.64 0.20 -0.29
CA ALA A 89 -9.15 -0.54 0.86
C ALA A 89 -10.23 -0.55 1.96
N TYR A 90 -10.62 -1.74 2.37
CA TYR A 90 -11.59 -1.98 3.45
C TYR A 90 -10.83 -2.42 4.70
N ASN A 91 -10.86 -1.63 5.76
CA ASN A 91 -10.15 -1.94 7.00
C ASN A 91 -10.94 -2.97 7.82
N ARG A 92 -10.43 -4.21 7.86
CA ARG A 92 -10.98 -5.31 8.64
C ARG A 92 -10.22 -5.55 9.95
N SER A 93 -9.11 -4.86 10.16
CA SER A 93 -8.35 -4.95 11.41
C SER A 93 -9.07 -4.22 12.54
N GLN A 94 -8.69 -4.55 13.78
CA GLN A 94 -9.18 -3.86 14.98
C GLN A 94 -8.43 -2.55 15.28
N HIS A 95 -7.58 -2.09 14.35
CA HIS A 95 -6.77 -0.90 14.51
C HIS A 95 -6.92 0.03 13.30
N PRO A 96 -6.64 1.34 13.44
CA PRO A 96 -6.65 2.21 12.28
C PRO A 96 -5.54 1.85 11.30
N VAL A 97 -5.82 2.00 10.01
CA VAL A 97 -4.80 2.03 8.96
C VAL A 97 -4.64 3.47 8.45
N PHE A 98 -3.47 3.77 7.90
CA PHE A 98 -3.11 5.11 7.47
C PHE A 98 -2.68 5.04 6.01
N VAL A 99 -3.29 5.84 5.15
CA VAL A 99 -3.16 5.74 3.69
C VAL A 99 -2.63 7.04 3.12
N ASN A 100 -1.65 6.92 2.23
CA ASN A 100 -1.22 7.99 1.32
C ASN A 100 -1.28 7.48 -0.11
N SER A 101 -1.70 8.33 -1.02
CA SER A 101 -1.82 8.02 -2.44
C SER A 101 -1.83 9.31 -3.27
N PRO A 102 -1.24 9.30 -4.47
CA PRO A 102 -1.30 10.39 -5.44
C PRO A 102 -2.69 11.01 -5.64
N THR A 103 -3.75 10.18 -5.67
CA THR A 103 -5.11 10.64 -5.97
C THR A 103 -5.90 11.09 -4.74
N LEU A 104 -5.31 10.95 -3.54
CA LEU A 104 -5.87 11.44 -2.27
C LEU A 104 -5.39 12.85 -1.94
N ASP A 105 -4.28 13.28 -2.55
CA ASP A 105 -3.72 14.61 -2.38
C ASP A 105 -4.67 15.67 -2.95
N VAL A 106 -4.68 16.84 -2.32
CA VAL A 106 -5.53 17.96 -2.75
C VAL A 106 -4.78 18.71 -3.87
N PRO A 107 -5.38 18.91 -5.05
CA PRO A 107 -4.77 19.68 -6.12
C PRO A 107 -4.29 21.06 -5.63
N GLY A 108 -3.01 21.38 -5.87
CA GLY A 108 -2.39 22.64 -5.42
C GLY A 108 -1.83 22.62 -4.01
N CYS A 109 -2.07 21.57 -3.21
CA CYS A 109 -1.47 21.42 -1.88
C CYS A 109 -0.17 20.62 -1.97
N ARG A 110 0.93 21.17 -1.44
CA ARG A 110 2.25 20.50 -1.38
C ARG A 110 2.43 19.62 -0.15
N SER A 111 1.43 19.53 0.73
CA SER A 111 1.54 18.72 1.94
C SER A 111 1.15 17.28 1.65
N LEU A 112 2.02 16.35 2.02
CA LEU A 112 1.73 14.93 2.04
C LEU A 112 0.44 14.66 2.85
N VAL A 113 -0.58 14.10 2.20
CA VAL A 113 -1.85 13.78 2.86
C VAL A 113 -1.84 12.32 3.32
N VAL A 114 -2.03 12.11 4.62
CA VAL A 114 -2.22 10.78 5.22
C VAL A 114 -3.61 10.68 5.84
N ARG A 115 -4.47 9.88 5.21
CA ARG A 115 -5.84 9.62 5.65
C ARG A 115 -5.85 8.48 6.67
N LYS A 116 -6.45 8.70 7.83
CA LYS A 116 -6.70 7.65 8.84
C LYS A 116 -8.03 6.95 8.53
N VAL A 117 -8.01 5.62 8.46
CA VAL A 117 -9.20 4.78 8.21
C VAL A 117 -9.43 3.92 9.44
N MET A 118 -10.59 4.10 10.08
CA MET A 118 -10.95 3.36 11.30
C MET A 118 -11.35 1.90 11.01
N PRO A 119 -11.29 1.00 12.00
CA PRO A 119 -11.85 -0.36 11.87
C PRO A 119 -13.28 -0.36 11.33
N GLY A 120 -13.57 -1.20 10.33
CA GLY A 120 -14.89 -1.31 9.70
C GLY A 120 -15.18 -0.26 8.62
N TYR A 121 -14.30 0.71 8.39
CA TYR A 121 -14.47 1.73 7.36
C TYR A 121 -13.65 1.37 6.10
N SER A 122 -14.05 1.95 4.97
CA SER A 122 -13.34 1.86 3.70
C SER A 122 -12.89 3.23 3.20
N ILE A 123 -11.96 3.22 2.26
CA ILE A 123 -11.53 4.40 1.52
C ILE A 123 -11.17 4.01 0.09
N LYS A 124 -11.52 4.86 -0.88
CA LYS A 124 -10.98 4.78 -2.23
C LYS A 124 -9.52 5.25 -2.18
N VAL A 125 -8.59 4.30 -2.19
CA VAL A 125 -7.16 4.58 -2.07
C VAL A 125 -6.56 5.08 -3.38
N PHE A 126 -7.17 4.76 -4.52
CA PHE A 126 -6.74 5.25 -5.83
C PHE A 126 -7.95 5.53 -6.71
N ASP A 127 -8.05 6.74 -7.27
CA ASP A 127 -9.17 7.16 -8.11
C ASP A 127 -8.72 7.27 -9.57
N TYR A 128 -9.34 6.48 -10.45
CA TYR A 128 -8.90 6.38 -11.85
C TYR A 128 -9.12 7.67 -12.64
N GLU A 129 -10.22 8.38 -12.38
CA GLU A 129 -10.50 9.64 -13.06
C GLU A 129 -9.52 10.73 -12.63
N ARG A 130 -9.23 10.82 -11.32
CA ARG A 130 -8.21 11.76 -10.82
C ARG A 130 -6.82 11.43 -11.33
N SER A 131 -6.46 10.14 -11.38
CA SER A 131 -5.18 9.71 -11.96
C SER A 131 -5.06 10.15 -13.41
N ALA A 132 -6.10 9.93 -14.24
CA ALA A 132 -6.12 10.40 -15.62
C ALA A 132 -5.96 11.93 -15.70
N ALA A 133 -6.71 12.69 -14.90
CA ALA A 133 -6.62 14.15 -14.87
C ALA A 133 -5.22 14.67 -14.46
N LEU A 134 -4.57 14.03 -13.48
CA LEU A 134 -3.21 14.37 -13.06
C LEU A 134 -2.18 14.09 -14.17
N ARG A 135 -2.39 13.03 -14.95
CA ARG A 135 -1.53 12.71 -16.11
C ARG A 135 -1.69 13.72 -17.25
N HIS A 136 -2.90 14.23 -17.46
CA HIS A 136 -3.16 15.25 -18.48
C HIS A 136 -2.65 16.64 -18.09
N THR A 137 -2.70 17.00 -16.81
CA THR A 137 -2.23 18.30 -16.32
C THR A 137 -0.72 18.35 -16.06
N GLY A 138 -0.09 17.21 -15.75
CA GLY A 138 1.35 17.07 -15.52
C GLY A 138 2.25 17.28 -16.75
N GLY A 139 1.70 17.52 -17.94
CA GLY A 139 2.45 17.83 -19.16
C GLY A 139 2.55 19.33 -19.50
N ALA A 140 1.80 20.21 -18.83
CA ALA A 140 1.61 21.61 -19.26
C ALA A 140 1.93 22.69 -18.19
N ALA A 141 2.55 22.33 -17.07
CA ALA A 141 3.03 23.30 -16.08
C ALA A 141 4.56 23.27 -16.02
N ALA A 142 5.20 23.79 -17.06
CA ALA A 142 6.64 24.04 -17.15
C ALA A 142 7.02 25.40 -16.52
N ASP A 143 6.51 25.71 -15.32
CA ASP A 143 6.99 26.85 -14.52
C ASP A 143 6.83 26.50 -13.02
N GLY A 144 7.95 26.42 -12.29
CA GLY A 144 8.17 25.58 -11.08
C GLY A 144 7.59 26.08 -9.73
N PRO A 145 8.06 25.57 -8.54
CA PRO A 145 9.28 24.80 -8.25
C PRO A 145 9.05 23.40 -7.62
N GLU A 146 10.03 22.52 -7.91
CA GLU A 146 10.47 21.35 -7.15
C GLU A 146 9.44 20.24 -6.85
N VAL A 147 9.42 19.26 -7.77
CA VAL A 147 9.08 17.86 -7.49
C VAL A 147 9.76 17.46 -6.17
N PRO A 148 9.04 16.91 -5.17
CA PRO A 148 9.66 16.46 -3.92
C PRO A 148 10.88 15.60 -4.25
N GLU A 149 12.03 16.00 -3.72
CA GLU A 149 13.35 15.40 -3.94
C GLU A 149 13.32 13.90 -3.60
N GLY A 150 13.02 13.08 -4.60
CA GLY A 150 12.93 11.64 -4.49
C GLY A 150 12.09 11.01 -5.60
N PRO A 151 12.25 9.69 -5.86
CA PRO A 151 11.42 8.99 -6.83
C PRO A 151 9.96 8.95 -6.34
N TYR A 152 9.13 9.84 -6.87
CA TYR A 152 7.68 9.82 -6.72
C TYR A 152 7.08 8.88 -7.78
N ASP A 153 6.41 7.81 -7.34
CA ASP A 153 5.68 6.91 -8.22
C ASP A 153 4.20 7.31 -8.24
N PRO A 154 3.66 7.83 -9.37
CA PRO A 154 2.26 8.25 -9.48
C PRO A 154 1.26 7.09 -9.39
N ASN A 155 1.73 5.85 -9.37
CA ASN A 155 0.92 4.63 -9.34
C ASN A 155 1.15 3.82 -8.06
N SER A 156 1.81 4.41 -7.06
CA SER A 156 2.09 3.77 -5.78
C SER A 156 1.16 4.28 -4.68
N VAL A 157 0.45 3.34 -4.04
CA VAL A 157 -0.34 3.59 -2.83
C VAL A 157 0.38 3.01 -1.63
N ARG A 158 0.42 3.76 -0.55
CA ARG A 158 1.14 3.41 0.68
C ARG A 158 0.18 3.29 1.86
N ILE A 159 0.21 2.15 2.55
CA ILE A 159 -0.70 1.86 3.67
C ILE A 159 0.09 1.39 4.89
N SER A 160 0.03 2.11 6.00
CA SER A 160 0.63 1.72 7.28
C SER A 160 -0.40 1.14 8.24
N PHE A 161 -0.05 0.06 8.93
CA PHE A 161 -0.89 -0.56 9.95
C PHE A 161 -0.65 0.07 11.32
N ALA A 162 -1.74 0.45 12.00
CA ALA A 162 -1.79 0.97 13.37
C ALA A 162 -0.99 2.26 13.67
N LYS A 163 -0.10 2.72 12.77
CA LYS A 163 0.77 3.89 12.96
C LYS A 163 0.67 4.85 11.79
N GLY A 164 0.30 6.10 12.08
CA GLY A 164 0.32 7.20 11.11
C GLY A 164 1.71 7.80 10.94
N TRP A 165 1.87 8.53 9.84
CA TRP A 165 3.07 9.31 9.54
C TRP A 165 2.70 10.59 8.79
N GLY A 166 3.66 11.50 8.66
CA GLY A 166 3.50 12.81 8.01
C GLY A 166 3.43 13.95 9.03
N PRO A 167 3.13 15.18 8.57
CA PRO A 167 3.25 16.40 9.37
C PRO A 167 2.45 16.39 10.68
N CYS A 168 1.30 15.71 10.69
CA CYS A 168 0.41 15.62 11.85
C CYS A 168 0.76 14.47 12.82
N TYR A 169 1.89 13.79 12.62
CA TYR A 169 2.29 12.62 13.41
C TYR A 169 3.75 12.73 13.85
N SER A 170 4.13 11.98 14.89
CA SER A 170 5.52 11.93 15.34
C SER A 170 6.47 11.28 14.33
N ARG A 171 5.94 10.42 13.46
CA ARG A 171 6.70 9.78 12.37
C ARG A 171 6.57 10.65 11.13
N GLN A 172 7.67 11.15 10.58
CA GLN A 172 7.61 11.99 9.37
C GLN A 172 7.57 11.16 8.08
N PHE A 173 8.21 9.98 8.08
CA PHE A 173 8.31 9.12 6.90
C PHE A 173 7.62 7.78 7.12
N ILE A 174 7.04 7.21 6.06
CA ILE A 174 6.43 5.88 6.12
C ILE A 174 7.43 4.80 6.52
N THR A 175 8.69 4.94 6.13
CA THR A 175 9.77 4.01 6.50
C THR A 175 10.09 4.03 8.00
N SER A 176 9.56 5.00 8.75
CA SER A 176 9.57 5.00 10.21
C SER A 176 8.44 4.14 10.78
N CYS A 177 7.42 3.77 10.00
CA CYS A 177 6.35 2.88 10.45
C CYS A 177 6.86 1.45 10.60
N PRO A 178 6.40 0.71 11.62
CA PRO A 178 6.85 -0.65 11.89
C PRO A 178 6.39 -1.67 10.85
N CYS A 179 5.16 -1.55 10.33
CA CYS A 179 4.59 -2.45 9.34
C CYS A 179 3.78 -1.64 8.35
N TRP A 180 4.10 -1.74 7.06
CA TRP A 180 3.38 -1.03 6.00
C TRP A 180 3.41 -1.80 4.68
N LEU A 181 2.51 -1.43 3.78
CA LEU A 181 2.35 -1.96 2.43
C LEU A 181 2.64 -0.88 1.41
N GLU A 182 3.24 -1.30 0.31
CA GLU A 182 3.29 -0.55 -0.93
C GLU A 182 2.52 -1.31 -2.00
N ILE A 183 1.55 -0.65 -2.62
CA ILE A 183 0.72 -1.21 -3.68
C ILE A 183 1.12 -0.50 -4.97
N LEU A 184 1.64 -1.27 -5.91
CA LEU A 184 2.14 -0.80 -7.20
C LEU A 184 1.10 -1.14 -8.27
N LEU A 185 0.40 -0.13 -8.79
CA LEU A 185 -0.68 -0.31 -9.75
C LEU A 185 -0.15 -0.44 -11.17
N ASN A 186 -0.63 -1.44 -11.91
CA ASN A 186 -0.34 -1.59 -13.33
C ASN A 186 -1.31 -0.73 -14.14
N ASN A 187 -0.86 0.45 -14.59
CA ASN A 187 -1.68 1.34 -15.41
C ASN A 187 -1.79 0.92 -16.90
N HIS A 188 -1.75 -0.39 -17.21
CA HIS A 188 -1.96 -0.88 -18.57
C HIS A 188 -3.46 -1.02 -18.88
N ARG A 189 -4.23 0.07 -18.73
CA ARG A 189 -5.58 0.17 -19.27
C ARG A 189 -5.63 1.23 -20.37
#